data_AF-G2Z6Z4-F1
#
_entry.id   AF-G2Z6Z4-F1
#
_cell.length_a   1.000
_cell.length_b   1.000
_cell.length_c   1.000
_cell.angle_alpha   90.00
_cell.angle_beta   90.00
_cell.angle_gamma   90.00
#
_symmetry.space_group_name_H-M   'P 1'
#
loop_
_entity.id
_entity.type
_entity.pdbx_description
1 polymer ?
#
loop_
_entity_poly.entity_id
_entity_poly.type
_entity_poly.pdbx_seq_one_letter_code
_entity_poly.pdbx_strand_id
1 'polypeptide(L)'
;MYKKAILFLFSTLGLIAQNSKKIYRELNEEENNSIYTLFKEQCEANIFVDALNSENGNAVLNNKNISRGIIIIQKANKSISINNSAFIGDAQIIISAKHNVNIFPGSLIAPSFNGDVTIFTSDFNNKTPAEMLQSTDKKNSTSLYPNPTKGNLTIKLSNSYTHGALLYVYDSKGALVMEQVIKDTPKIIDTVALPVGVYMATLISEDNRETIRFVKE
;
A
#
# COMPACT_ATOMS: atom_id res chain seq x y z
N MET A 1 55.83 45.66 -9.53
CA MET A 1 55.10 46.10 -8.33
C MET A 1 53.59 46.00 -8.60
N TYR A 2 52.95 45.08 -7.86
CA TYR A 2 51.52 44.88 -7.54
C TYR A 2 50.37 45.28 -8.48
N LYS A 3 49.71 44.21 -8.96
CA LYS A 3 48.29 43.96 -9.26
C LYS A 3 47.28 45.11 -9.05
N LYS A 4 46.52 45.41 -10.12
CA LYS A 4 45.22 46.12 -10.06
C LYS A 4 44.22 45.31 -9.23
N ALA A 5 43.79 45.88 -8.10
CA ALA A 5 42.70 45.37 -7.29
C ALA A 5 41.35 45.70 -7.96
N ILE A 6 40.58 44.67 -8.28
CA ILE A 6 39.16 44.78 -8.63
C ILE A 6 38.41 44.95 -7.31
N LEU A 7 37.88 46.14 -7.09
CA LEU A 7 37.04 46.47 -5.94
C LEU A 7 35.63 45.92 -6.20
N PHE A 8 35.36 44.69 -5.80
CA PHE A 8 33.99 44.17 -5.73
C PHE A 8 33.29 44.84 -4.55
N LEU A 9 32.33 45.71 -4.85
CA LEU A 9 31.34 46.22 -3.89
C LEU A 9 30.44 45.06 -3.44
N PHE A 10 30.92 44.27 -2.47
CA PHE A 10 30.05 43.46 -1.62
C PHE A 10 29.47 44.39 -0.55
N SER A 11 28.37 45.06 -0.86
CA SER A 11 27.57 45.74 0.16
C SER A 11 26.10 45.37 0.01
N THR A 12 25.61 44.66 1.02
CA THR A 12 24.22 44.69 1.52
C THR A 12 23.10 44.02 0.70
N LEU A 13 23.41 43.14 -0.26
CA LEU A 13 22.43 42.18 -0.82
C LEU A 13 22.70 40.72 -0.43
N GLY A 14 23.67 40.49 0.47
CA GLY A 14 24.11 39.17 0.92
C GLY A 14 23.39 38.63 2.17
N LEU A 15 22.29 39.24 2.62
CA LEU A 15 21.63 38.82 3.86
C LEU A 15 20.09 38.82 3.79
N ILE A 16 19.53 38.40 2.65
CA ILE A 16 18.17 37.86 2.57
C ILE A 16 18.18 36.67 1.59
N ALA A 17 18.95 35.64 1.91
CA ALA A 17 18.68 34.30 1.39
C ALA A 17 17.85 33.55 2.44
N GLN A 18 16.71 34.12 2.84
CA GLN A 18 15.68 33.34 3.53
C GLN A 18 15.07 32.40 2.49
N ASN A 19 15.20 31.10 2.75
CA ASN A 19 14.51 29.97 2.13
C ASN A 19 13.23 30.36 1.37
N SER A 20 13.36 30.74 0.10
CA SER A 20 12.21 30.72 -0.80
C SER A 20 11.91 29.24 -1.04
N LYS A 21 10.72 28.81 -0.61
CA LYS A 21 10.13 27.53 -1.02
C LYS A 21 10.19 27.51 -2.55
N LYS A 22 11.16 26.79 -3.12
CA LYS A 22 11.31 26.79 -4.58
C LYS A 22 10.12 26.00 -5.15
N ILE A 23 9.74 26.21 -6.39
CA ILE A 23 8.60 25.52 -6.98
C ILE A 23 9.10 24.81 -8.21
N TYR A 24 9.14 23.48 -8.15
CA TYR A 24 9.38 22.60 -9.27
C TYR A 24 8.13 22.58 -10.15
N ARG A 25 8.34 22.73 -11.47
CA ARG A 25 7.25 22.79 -12.44
C ARG A 25 6.46 21.49 -12.44
N GLU A 26 5.17 21.62 -12.71
CA GLU A 26 4.26 20.49 -12.90
C GLU A 26 4.00 19.63 -11.66
N LEU A 27 4.57 19.96 -10.50
CA LEU A 27 4.26 19.35 -9.20
C LEU A 27 3.29 20.21 -8.40
N ASN A 28 2.43 19.57 -7.58
CA ASN A 28 1.58 20.30 -6.64
C ASN A 28 2.39 20.76 -5.40
N GLU A 29 1.75 21.48 -4.47
CA GLU A 29 2.43 22.04 -3.30
C GLU A 29 3.01 20.97 -2.35
N GLU A 30 2.29 19.88 -2.14
CA GLU A 30 2.69 18.77 -1.25
C GLU A 30 3.86 17.98 -1.82
N GLU A 31 3.83 17.71 -3.14
CA GLU A 31 4.92 17.07 -3.86
C GLU A 31 6.16 17.95 -3.82
N ASN A 32 6.03 19.26 -4.02
CA ASN A 32 7.13 20.21 -3.89
C ASN A 32 7.78 20.14 -2.49
N ASN A 33 6.97 20.15 -1.42
CA ASN A 33 7.47 20.01 -0.05
C ASN A 33 8.21 18.68 0.17
N SER A 34 7.71 17.60 -0.45
CA SER A 34 8.32 16.27 -0.38
C SER A 34 9.67 16.25 -1.09
N ILE A 35 9.78 16.85 -2.28
CA ILE A 35 11.07 16.99 -2.99
C ILE A 35 12.09 17.77 -2.15
N TYR A 36 11.69 18.86 -1.46
CA TYR A 36 12.60 19.58 -0.56
C TYR A 36 13.14 18.72 0.58
N THR A 37 12.31 17.82 1.09
CA THR A 37 12.69 16.95 2.20
C THR A 37 13.63 15.83 1.74
N LEU A 38 13.46 15.35 0.51
CA LEU A 38 14.22 14.23 -0.05
C LEU A 38 15.60 14.61 -0.60
N PHE A 39 15.76 15.83 -1.08
CA PHE A 39 16.97 16.27 -1.78
C PHE A 39 17.63 17.45 -1.08
N LYS A 40 18.89 17.27 -0.71
CA LYS A 40 19.74 18.35 -0.19
C LYS A 40 20.23 19.26 -1.32
N GLU A 41 20.65 18.64 -2.42
CA GLU A 41 21.18 19.33 -3.59
C GLU A 41 20.11 19.56 -4.64
N GLN A 42 20.04 20.79 -5.14
CA GLN A 42 19.02 21.16 -6.13
C GLN A 42 19.24 20.49 -7.49
N CYS A 43 20.48 20.19 -7.85
CA CYS A 43 20.78 19.48 -9.10
C CYS A 43 20.17 18.08 -9.08
N GLU A 44 20.29 17.35 -7.96
CA GLU A 44 19.69 16.03 -7.81
C GLU A 44 18.16 16.08 -7.85
N ALA A 45 17.57 17.08 -7.19
CA ALA A 45 16.13 17.30 -7.21
C ALA A 45 15.61 17.56 -8.63
N ASN A 46 16.31 18.41 -9.41
CA ASN A 46 15.92 18.69 -10.79
C ASN A 46 15.98 17.44 -11.68
N ILE A 47 17.07 16.66 -11.60
CA ILE A 47 17.20 15.40 -12.35
C ILE A 47 16.05 14.44 -12.01
N PHE A 48 15.71 14.35 -10.73
CA PHE A 48 14.60 13.51 -10.27
C PHE A 48 13.25 14.00 -10.81
N VAL A 49 12.97 15.31 -10.73
CA VAL A 49 11.73 15.92 -11.23
C VAL A 49 11.62 15.81 -12.75
N ASP A 50 12.71 16.03 -13.48
CA ASP A 50 12.75 15.87 -14.93
C ASP A 50 12.44 14.40 -15.32
N ALA A 51 12.96 13.44 -14.55
CA ALA A 51 12.64 12.02 -14.74
C ALA A 51 11.19 11.67 -14.36
N LEU A 52 10.59 12.34 -13.35
CA LEU A 52 9.18 12.17 -13.01
C LEU A 52 8.26 12.64 -14.14
N ASN A 53 8.61 13.77 -14.76
CA ASN A 53 7.81 14.40 -15.81
C ASN A 53 8.09 13.82 -17.22
N SER A 54 9.26 13.22 -17.44
CA SER A 54 9.63 12.64 -18.72
C SER A 54 8.73 11.47 -19.12
N GLU A 55 8.29 11.46 -20.38
CA GLU A 55 7.43 10.41 -20.89
C GLU A 55 8.08 9.04 -20.71
N ASN A 56 9.38 8.85 -20.89
CA ASN A 56 10.07 7.56 -20.70
C ASN A 56 10.94 7.50 -19.42
N GLY A 57 10.73 8.43 -18.50
CA GLY A 57 11.60 8.60 -17.34
C GLY A 57 11.49 7.50 -16.29
N ASN A 58 12.61 7.24 -15.62
CA ASN A 58 12.66 6.47 -14.38
C ASN A 58 13.23 7.38 -13.30
N ALA A 59 12.37 7.84 -12.38
CA ALA A 59 12.81 8.72 -11.30
C ALA A 59 13.46 7.87 -10.20
N VAL A 60 14.70 8.20 -9.85
CA VAL A 60 15.52 7.36 -8.97
C VAL A 60 15.73 8.01 -7.61
N LEU A 61 15.26 7.35 -6.55
CA LEU A 61 15.63 7.65 -5.17
C LEU A 61 16.86 6.81 -4.81
N ASN A 62 18.01 7.46 -4.70
CA ASN A 62 19.26 6.85 -4.26
C ASN A 62 19.65 7.35 -2.88
N ASN A 63 20.09 6.44 -2.00
CA ASN A 63 20.73 6.76 -0.73
C ASN A 63 19.87 7.67 0.19
N LYS A 64 18.55 7.47 0.19
CA LYS A 64 17.63 8.24 1.04
C LYS A 64 17.42 7.52 2.36
N ASN A 65 17.70 8.20 3.47
CA ASN A 65 17.47 7.70 4.82
C ASN A 65 16.47 8.60 5.52
N ILE A 66 15.20 8.18 5.57
CA ILE A 66 14.12 8.97 6.15
C ILE A 66 13.56 8.21 7.35
N SER A 67 13.57 8.86 8.51
CA SER A 67 13.14 8.26 9.77
C SER A 67 11.84 8.84 10.34
N ARG A 68 11.33 9.91 9.72
CA ARG A 68 10.17 10.69 10.17
C ARG A 68 9.61 11.54 9.02
N GLY A 69 8.34 11.90 9.11
CA GLY A 69 7.68 12.82 8.19
C GLY A 69 6.92 12.10 7.09
N ILE A 70 6.16 12.88 6.31
CA ILE A 70 5.32 12.39 5.22
C ILE A 70 5.96 12.80 3.89
N ILE A 71 6.22 11.81 3.04
CA ILE A 71 6.77 12.00 1.70
C ILE A 71 5.71 11.59 0.68
N ILE A 72 5.33 12.52 -0.19
CA ILE A 72 4.28 12.34 -1.18
C ILE A 72 4.86 12.58 -2.58
N ILE A 73 4.75 11.57 -3.45
CA ILE A 73 5.12 11.63 -4.87
C ILE A 73 4.02 10.94 -5.65
N GLN A 74 3.06 11.69 -6.19
CA GLN A 74 1.88 11.12 -6.85
C GLN A 74 1.99 11.17 -8.37
N LYS A 75 2.87 12.04 -8.89
CA LYS A 75 3.07 12.28 -10.31
C LYS A 75 4.37 11.66 -10.84
N ALA A 76 4.45 10.32 -10.86
CA ALA A 76 5.48 9.64 -11.66
C ALA A 76 4.86 9.16 -12.97
N ASN A 77 5.20 9.82 -14.08
CA ASN A 77 4.61 9.51 -15.39
C ASN A 77 4.92 8.09 -15.87
N LYS A 78 5.94 7.40 -15.31
CA LYS A 78 6.20 5.98 -15.57
C LYS A 78 6.69 5.17 -14.37
N SER A 79 7.98 5.24 -14.03
CA SER A 79 8.57 4.37 -13.02
C SER A 79 9.33 5.14 -11.96
N ILE A 80 9.30 4.63 -10.73
CA ILE A 80 10.16 5.08 -9.64
C ILE A 80 11.03 3.91 -9.22
N SER A 81 12.32 4.15 -9.05
CA SER A 81 13.29 3.18 -8.54
C SER A 81 13.86 3.64 -7.21
N ILE A 82 13.88 2.76 -6.23
CA ILE A 82 14.36 3.02 -4.88
C ILE A 82 15.58 2.13 -4.64
N ASN A 83 16.76 2.75 -4.54
CA ASN A 83 18.03 2.06 -4.39
C ASN A 83 18.73 2.51 -3.10
N ASN A 84 19.26 1.54 -2.35
CA ASN A 84 20.06 1.76 -1.15
C ASN A 84 19.44 2.81 -0.21
N SER A 85 18.11 2.79 -0.08
CA SER A 85 17.36 3.79 0.67
C SER A 85 16.63 3.13 1.82
N ALA A 86 16.71 3.71 3.01
CA ALA A 86 16.03 3.26 4.20
C ALA A 86 14.88 4.19 4.56
N PHE A 87 13.70 3.61 4.64
CA PHE A 87 12.49 4.24 5.13
C PHE A 87 12.07 3.53 6.40
N ILE A 88 12.34 4.17 7.52
CA ILE A 88 12.35 3.57 8.86
C ILE A 88 11.62 4.47 9.85
N GLY A 89 11.32 3.96 11.05
CA GLY A 89 10.71 4.78 12.10
C GLY A 89 9.29 5.18 11.72
N ASP A 90 8.94 6.45 11.98
CA ASP A 90 7.61 7.01 11.78
C ASP A 90 7.49 7.72 10.41
N ALA A 91 8.28 7.31 9.42
CA ALA A 91 8.21 7.83 8.07
C ALA A 91 7.01 7.26 7.33
N GLN A 92 6.18 8.12 6.76
CA GLN A 92 5.10 7.73 5.84
C GLN A 92 5.49 8.11 4.42
N ILE A 93 5.30 7.18 3.50
CA ILE A 93 5.68 7.38 2.10
C ILE A 93 4.51 6.98 1.24
N ILE A 94 4.08 7.92 0.40
CA ILE A 94 3.00 7.74 -0.54
C ILE A 94 3.58 8.00 -1.92
N ILE A 95 3.91 6.92 -2.62
CA ILE A 95 4.43 6.96 -3.98
C ILE A 95 3.41 6.34 -4.93
N SER A 96 3.12 7.04 -6.03
CA SER A 96 2.33 6.55 -7.15
C SER A 96 3.11 6.71 -8.45
N ALA A 97 3.21 5.64 -9.23
CA ALA A 97 3.86 5.62 -10.53
C ALA A 97 3.02 4.87 -11.57
N LYS A 98 2.99 5.34 -12.82
CA LYS A 98 2.15 4.77 -13.91
C LYS A 98 2.43 3.31 -14.25
N HIS A 99 3.68 2.90 -14.18
CA HIS A 99 4.13 1.56 -14.60
C HIS A 99 4.64 0.77 -13.40
N ASN A 100 5.79 1.16 -12.84
CA ASN A 100 6.49 0.33 -11.85
C ASN A 100 7.00 1.18 -10.68
N VAL A 101 6.88 0.64 -9.47
CA VAL A 101 7.70 1.06 -8.34
C VAL A 101 8.67 -0.08 -8.04
N ASN A 102 9.95 0.13 -8.33
CA ASN A 102 11.00 -0.88 -8.16
C ASN A 102 11.78 -0.61 -6.87
N ILE A 103 11.97 -1.65 -6.05
CA ILE A 103 12.80 -1.59 -4.85
C ILE A 103 13.99 -2.54 -5.07
N PHE A 104 15.19 -1.99 -5.10
CA PHE A 104 16.40 -2.74 -5.40
C PHE A 104 17.16 -3.18 -4.12
N PRO A 105 18.04 -4.21 -4.21
CA PRO A 105 18.83 -4.67 -3.07
C PRO A 105 19.59 -3.53 -2.36
N GLY A 106 19.63 -3.58 -1.04
CA GLY A 106 20.19 -2.53 -0.18
C GLY A 106 19.15 -1.49 0.27
N SER A 107 17.96 -1.45 -0.32
CA SER A 107 16.85 -0.67 0.20
C SER A 107 16.14 -1.39 1.36
N LEU A 108 15.76 -0.65 2.39
CA LEU A 108 15.06 -1.15 3.58
C LEU A 108 13.74 -0.42 3.75
N ILE A 109 12.65 -1.17 3.83
CA ILE A 109 11.34 -0.68 4.21
C ILE A 109 10.96 -1.39 5.51
N ALA A 110 11.05 -0.67 6.62
CA ALA A 110 10.80 -1.22 7.95
C ALA A 110 9.95 -0.24 8.76
N PRO A 111 8.61 -0.37 8.72
CA PRO A 111 7.73 0.46 9.55
C PRO A 111 8.04 0.29 11.04
N SER A 112 7.90 1.36 11.83
CA SER A 112 7.88 1.28 13.30
C SER A 112 6.51 0.80 13.81
N PHE A 113 6.39 0.52 15.12
CA PHE A 113 5.09 0.25 15.76
C PHE A 113 4.03 1.36 15.59
N ASN A 114 4.44 2.57 15.16
CA ASN A 114 3.57 3.75 14.97
C ASN A 114 3.50 4.21 13.50
N GLY A 115 4.18 3.53 12.57
CA GLY A 115 4.33 3.97 11.19
C GLY A 115 3.77 2.95 10.20
N ASP A 116 3.16 3.46 9.13
CA ASP A 116 2.75 2.65 7.98
C ASP A 116 3.64 3.01 6.78
N VAL A 117 4.12 2.00 6.05
CA VAL A 117 4.74 2.21 4.72
C VAL A 117 3.83 1.61 3.66
N THR A 118 3.27 2.47 2.82
CA THR A 118 2.27 2.08 1.82
C THR A 118 2.72 2.44 0.42
N ILE A 119 2.94 1.44 -0.44
CA ILE A 119 3.41 1.65 -1.81
C ILE A 119 2.31 1.26 -2.79
N PHE A 120 2.02 2.13 -3.76
CA PHE A 120 1.03 1.88 -4.80
C PHE A 120 1.65 2.01 -6.20
N THR A 121 1.25 1.11 -7.12
CA THR A 121 1.49 1.23 -8.57
C THR A 121 0.17 1.54 -9.26
N SER A 122 0.17 2.45 -10.22
CA SER A 122 -1.07 3.05 -10.77
C SER A 122 -1.70 2.33 -11.96
N ASP A 123 -1.73 0.99 -11.95
CA ASP A 123 -2.82 0.24 -12.59
C ASP A 123 -4.13 0.37 -11.76
N PHE A 124 -4.38 1.59 -11.29
CA PHE A 124 -5.21 1.94 -10.15
C PHE A 124 -6.28 2.92 -10.65
N ASN A 125 -7.36 2.38 -11.19
CA ASN A 125 -8.47 3.19 -11.71
C ASN A 125 -9.10 4.01 -10.58
N ASN A 126 -8.74 5.30 -10.49
CA ASN A 126 -9.43 6.40 -9.79
C ASN A 126 -10.13 6.02 -8.47
N LYS A 127 -9.41 5.48 -7.49
CA LYS A 127 -9.95 5.29 -6.13
C LYS A 127 -9.21 6.15 -5.12
N THR A 128 -9.98 6.86 -4.31
CA THR A 128 -9.54 7.72 -3.21
C THR A 128 -8.91 6.90 -2.07
N PRO A 129 -7.99 7.46 -1.26
CA PRO A 129 -7.33 6.74 -0.15
C PRO A 129 -8.27 5.99 0.81
N ALA A 130 -9.48 6.51 1.03
CA ALA A 130 -10.52 5.84 1.83
C ALA A 130 -11.09 4.58 1.15
N GLU A 131 -11.24 4.60 -0.18
CA GLU A 131 -11.62 3.42 -0.97
C GLU A 131 -10.47 2.39 -1.05
N MET A 132 -9.22 2.84 -0.90
CA MET A 132 -8.03 1.98 -0.90
C MET A 132 -7.98 1.12 0.37
N LEU A 133 -8.28 1.71 1.54
CA LEU A 133 -8.40 1.00 2.82
C LEU A 133 -9.52 -0.06 2.81
N GLN A 134 -10.49 0.05 1.91
CA GLN A 134 -11.56 -0.94 1.71
C GLN A 134 -11.29 -1.90 0.54
N SER A 135 -10.25 -1.68 -0.26
CA SER A 135 -10.05 -2.39 -1.54
C SER A 135 -9.21 -3.66 -1.46
N THR A 136 -8.79 -4.09 -0.28
CA THR A 136 -7.99 -5.32 -0.16
C THR A 136 -8.79 -6.60 -0.43
N ASP A 137 -10.12 -6.64 -0.26
CA ASP A 137 -10.82 -7.93 -0.31
C ASP A 137 -12.08 -7.94 -1.18
N LYS A 138 -11.90 -8.09 -2.50
CA LYS A 138 -13.03 -8.58 -3.32
C LYS A 138 -12.71 -9.51 -4.48
N LYS A 139 -11.47 -9.99 -4.62
CA LYS A 139 -11.17 -10.99 -5.67
C LYS A 139 -10.70 -12.35 -5.19
N ASN A 140 -10.61 -12.58 -3.87
CA ASN A 140 -10.20 -13.88 -3.36
C ASN A 140 -10.69 -14.20 -1.95
N SER A 141 -11.83 -13.68 -1.50
CA SER A 141 -12.38 -14.04 -0.19
C SER A 141 -13.11 -15.38 -0.26
N THR A 142 -13.14 -16.10 0.87
CA THR A 142 -13.97 -17.29 1.00
C THR A 142 -15.44 -16.87 0.90
N SER A 143 -16.26 -17.67 0.21
CA SER A 143 -17.68 -17.35 0.01
C SER A 143 -18.57 -18.57 0.23
N LEU A 144 -19.72 -18.31 0.87
CA LEU A 144 -20.77 -19.28 1.18
C LEU A 144 -22.03 -18.89 0.41
N TYR A 145 -22.51 -19.76 -0.48
CA TYR A 145 -23.68 -19.49 -1.31
C TYR A 145 -24.49 -20.76 -1.66
N PRO A 146 -25.82 -20.66 -1.85
CA PRO A 146 -26.63 -19.46 -1.66
C PRO A 146 -26.76 -19.10 -0.17
N ASN A 147 -26.94 -17.81 0.10
CA ASN A 147 -27.26 -17.29 1.43
C ASN A 147 -28.42 -16.30 1.29
N PRO A 148 -29.65 -16.64 1.75
CA PRO A 148 -30.00 -17.83 2.52
C PRO A 148 -29.90 -19.16 1.76
N THR A 149 -29.71 -20.28 2.46
CA THR A 149 -29.74 -21.64 1.90
C THR A 149 -30.99 -22.40 2.34
N LYS A 150 -31.50 -23.29 1.48
CA LYS A 150 -32.64 -24.18 1.77
C LYS A 150 -32.24 -25.61 2.14
N GLY A 151 -30.96 -25.98 2.01
CA GLY A 151 -30.53 -27.36 2.25
C GLY A 151 -29.15 -27.71 1.72
N ASN A 152 -28.60 -26.97 0.76
CA ASN A 152 -27.25 -27.16 0.27
C ASN A 152 -26.50 -25.83 0.32
N LEU A 153 -25.31 -25.82 0.90
CA LEU A 153 -24.44 -24.65 0.94
C LEU A 153 -23.14 -24.94 0.18
N THR A 154 -22.80 -24.09 -0.76
CA THR A 154 -21.54 -24.15 -1.49
C THR A 154 -20.52 -23.27 -0.80
N ILE A 155 -19.35 -23.85 -0.54
CA ILE A 155 -18.20 -23.18 0.07
C ILE A 155 -17.10 -23.09 -0.99
N LYS A 156 -16.76 -21.87 -1.37
CA LYS A 156 -15.62 -21.57 -2.23
C LYS A 156 -14.52 -20.92 -1.38
N LEU A 157 -13.43 -21.65 -1.13
CA LEU A 157 -12.31 -21.20 -0.33
C LEU A 157 -11.49 -20.13 -1.08
N SER A 158 -10.91 -19.22 -0.31
CA SER A 158 -9.86 -18.33 -0.79
C SER A 158 -8.56 -19.08 -1.07
N ASN A 159 -7.63 -18.45 -1.80
CA ASN A 159 -6.29 -19.00 -1.99
C ASN A 159 -5.47 -19.06 -0.69
N SER A 160 -5.94 -18.48 0.42
CA SER A 160 -5.30 -18.60 1.74
C SER A 160 -5.46 -20.02 2.33
N TYR A 161 -6.29 -20.87 1.74
CA TYR A 161 -6.52 -22.26 2.17
C TYR A 161 -5.92 -23.27 1.17
N THR A 162 -4.63 -23.13 0.83
CA THR A 162 -3.93 -23.94 -0.19
C THR A 162 -3.96 -25.45 0.06
N HIS A 163 -4.01 -25.86 1.33
CA HIS A 163 -4.04 -27.27 1.75
C HIS A 163 -5.43 -27.72 2.26
N GLY A 164 -6.46 -26.90 2.03
CA GLY A 164 -7.81 -27.11 2.57
C GLY A 164 -8.03 -26.45 3.93
N ALA A 165 -9.20 -26.72 4.52
CA ALA A 165 -9.65 -26.13 5.78
C ALA A 165 -10.47 -27.11 6.62
N LEU A 166 -10.44 -26.92 7.94
CA LEU A 166 -11.42 -27.47 8.87
C LEU A 166 -12.58 -26.49 9.00
N LEU A 167 -13.78 -26.91 8.61
CA LEU A 167 -15.02 -26.18 8.79
C LEU A 167 -15.66 -26.58 10.12
N TYR A 168 -16.01 -25.58 10.92
CA TYR A 168 -16.88 -25.70 12.09
C TYR A 168 -18.09 -24.78 11.92
N VAL A 169 -19.31 -25.30 12.05
CA VAL A 169 -20.53 -24.50 12.00
C VAL A 169 -21.12 -24.41 13.40
N TYR A 170 -21.37 -23.19 13.86
CA TYR A 170 -21.99 -22.90 15.15
C TYR A 170 -23.37 -22.28 14.97
N ASP A 171 -24.30 -22.61 15.85
CA ASP A 171 -25.60 -21.93 15.93
C ASP A 171 -25.49 -20.53 16.58
N SER A 172 -26.61 -19.82 16.68
CA SER A 172 -26.67 -18.47 17.28
C SER A 172 -26.37 -18.44 18.79
N LYS A 173 -26.35 -19.59 19.46
CA LYS A 173 -25.98 -19.74 20.87
C LYS A 173 -24.51 -20.14 21.03
N GLY A 174 -23.78 -20.33 19.93
CA GLY A 174 -22.38 -20.76 19.91
C GLY A 174 -22.19 -22.27 20.05
N ALA A 175 -23.24 -23.08 19.93
CA ALA A 175 -23.12 -24.54 19.96
C ALA A 175 -22.61 -25.06 18.61
N LEU A 176 -21.61 -25.95 18.63
CA LEU A 176 -21.10 -26.61 17.42
C LEU A 176 -22.14 -27.60 16.89
N VAL A 177 -22.57 -27.42 15.64
CA VAL A 177 -23.62 -28.23 14.99
C VAL A 177 -23.12 -29.01 13.77
N MET A 178 -21.95 -28.67 13.22
CA MET A 178 -21.33 -29.41 12.12
C MET A 178 -19.82 -29.21 12.13
N GLU A 179 -19.09 -30.26 11.78
CA GLU A 179 -17.64 -30.23 11.55
C GLU A 179 -17.31 -30.99 10.27
N GLN A 180 -16.44 -30.44 9.42
CA GLN A 180 -16.04 -31.09 8.17
C GLN A 180 -14.66 -30.66 7.69
N VAL A 181 -13.91 -31.59 7.09
CA VAL A 181 -12.68 -31.28 6.35
C VAL A 181 -13.02 -30.93 4.90
N ILE A 182 -12.55 -29.78 4.42
CA ILE A 182 -12.70 -29.32 3.04
C ILE A 182 -11.32 -29.34 2.37
N LYS A 183 -11.10 -30.31 1.48
CA LYS A 183 -9.85 -30.43 0.70
C LYS A 183 -9.98 -29.91 -0.73
N ASP A 184 -11.17 -29.96 -1.29
CA ASP A 184 -11.48 -29.52 -2.65
C ASP A 184 -12.42 -28.31 -2.61
N THR A 185 -12.27 -27.38 -3.57
CA THR A 185 -13.11 -26.19 -3.64
C THR A 185 -13.51 -25.86 -5.08
N PRO A 186 -14.79 -25.51 -5.37
CA PRO A 186 -15.90 -25.37 -4.43
C PRO A 186 -16.40 -26.72 -3.87
N LYS A 187 -16.83 -26.72 -2.61
CA LYS A 187 -17.41 -27.87 -1.91
C LYS A 187 -18.87 -27.62 -1.60
N ILE A 188 -19.74 -28.60 -1.84
CA ILE A 188 -21.14 -28.55 -1.41
C ILE A 188 -21.24 -29.32 -0.08
N ILE A 189 -21.91 -28.71 0.90
CA ILE A 189 -22.27 -29.32 2.18
C ILE A 189 -23.78 -29.36 2.33
N ASP A 190 -24.28 -30.43 2.95
CA ASP A 190 -25.71 -30.63 3.25
C ASP A 190 -26.05 -29.95 4.58
N THR A 191 -27.01 -29.04 4.54
CA THR A 191 -27.53 -28.28 5.69
C THR A 191 -28.99 -28.60 5.99
N VAL A 192 -29.58 -29.66 5.41
CA VAL A 192 -31.00 -30.01 5.58
C VAL A 192 -31.34 -30.31 7.03
N ALA A 193 -30.42 -30.94 7.77
CA ALA A 193 -30.61 -31.27 9.19
C ALA A 193 -30.52 -30.04 10.12
N LEU A 194 -30.03 -28.90 9.63
CA LEU A 194 -29.93 -27.68 10.42
C LEU A 194 -31.30 -26.99 10.51
N PRO A 195 -31.78 -26.64 11.73
CA PRO A 195 -32.97 -25.81 11.89
C PRO A 195 -32.87 -24.47 11.17
N VAL A 196 -34.02 -23.88 10.85
CA VAL A 196 -34.11 -22.50 10.34
C VAL A 196 -33.45 -21.55 11.34
N GLY A 197 -32.52 -20.73 10.88
CA GLY A 197 -31.74 -19.86 11.77
C GLY A 197 -30.47 -19.28 11.15
N VAL A 198 -29.73 -18.58 12.00
CA VAL A 198 -28.44 -17.94 11.65
C VAL A 198 -27.30 -18.79 12.20
N TYR A 199 -26.27 -19.00 11.38
CA TYR A 199 -25.12 -19.81 11.70
C TYR A 199 -23.81 -19.08 11.42
N MET A 200 -22.76 -19.45 12.16
CA MET A 200 -21.39 -19.00 11.97
C MET A 200 -20.53 -20.16 11.47
N ALA A 201 -20.06 -20.10 10.23
CA ALA A 201 -19.11 -21.04 9.66
C ALA A 201 -17.68 -20.55 9.88
N THR A 202 -16.94 -21.21 10.76
CA THR A 202 -15.53 -20.92 11.01
C THR A 202 -14.66 -21.90 10.24
N LEU A 203 -13.74 -21.38 9.43
CA LEU A 203 -12.77 -22.13 8.64
C LEU A 203 -11.37 -21.94 9.21
N ILE A 204 -10.70 -23.04 9.54
CA ILE A 204 -9.38 -23.03 10.18
C ILE A 204 -8.40 -23.82 9.32
N SER A 205 -7.21 -23.24 9.12
CA SER A 205 -6.01 -23.88 8.57
C SER A 205 -4.81 -23.50 9.44
N GLU A 206 -3.60 -23.89 9.05
CA GLU A 206 -2.37 -23.56 9.80
C GLU A 206 -2.16 -22.03 9.92
N ASP A 207 -2.34 -21.31 8.81
CA ASP A 207 -2.00 -19.89 8.73
C ASP A 207 -3.22 -18.95 8.71
N ASN A 208 -4.43 -19.51 8.54
CA ASN A 208 -5.63 -18.69 8.35
C ASN A 208 -6.84 -19.19 9.15
N ARG A 209 -7.58 -18.22 9.71
CA ARG A 209 -8.86 -18.44 10.39
C ARG A 209 -9.86 -17.37 9.96
N GLU A 210 -11.01 -17.80 9.44
CA GLU A 210 -12.07 -16.91 8.97
C GLU A 210 -13.42 -17.40 9.51
N THR A 211 -14.34 -16.48 9.82
CA THR A 211 -15.71 -16.81 10.23
C THR A 211 -16.71 -16.07 9.34
N ILE A 212 -17.59 -16.82 8.68
CA ILE A 212 -18.59 -16.31 7.74
C ILE A 212 -19.99 -16.65 8.24
N ARG A 213 -20.88 -15.66 8.26
CA ARG A 213 -22.29 -15.84 8.64
C ARG A 213 -23.13 -16.32 7.44
N PHE A 214 -23.98 -17.31 7.65
CA PHE A 214 -25.04 -17.68 6.70
C PHE A 214 -26.39 -17.90 7.38
N VAL A 215 -27.46 -17.92 6.58
CA VAL A 215 -28.85 -18.11 7.03
C VAL A 215 -29.42 -19.39 6.40
N LYS A 216 -30.07 -20.24 7.21
CA LYS A 216 -30.85 -21.40 6.78
C LYS A 216 -32.34 -21.05 6.80
N GLU A 217 -33.04 -21.28 5.69
CA GLU A 217 -34.50 -21.16 5.51
C GLU A 217 -35.18 -22.51 5.29
#